data_AF-A0A7S1GL32-F1
#
_entry.id   AF-A0A7S1GL32-F1
#
_cell.length_a   1.000
_cell.length_b   1.000
_cell.length_c   1.000
_cell.angle_alpha   90.00
_cell.angle_beta   90.00
_cell.angle_gamma   90.00
#
_symmetry.space_group_name_H-M   'P 1'
#
loop_
_entity.id
_entity.type
_entity.pdbx_description
1 polymer ?
#
loop_
_entity_poly.entity_id
_entity_poly.type
_entity_poly.pdbx_seq_one_letter_code
_entity_poly.pdbx_strand_id
1 'polypeptide(L)'
;KKKKNKDTWLKNVQCATDLILELTNHKEMFSMRERDLALVTAHIGKTMQQQQQQSSSSSSSSSSSPSSLDTEDGCIPYQVYHVCTEVLIALIQRFPKQLCTCVPCFIGAVQMLWKHILSIPTPSSSSLESLELLSGRFARLTERMVPHSASLKKHVVGLVLEFVQALSRPDMVPSRKRALTPAVYSLLDILSSFEFKTLHSLLLQSSSSLKSDNNNNNNTTNNN
;
A
#
# COMPACT_ATOMS: atom_id res chain seq x y z
N LYS A 1 28.16 10.40 6.94
CA LYS A 1 27.29 11.54 6.49
C LYS A 1 25.89 11.07 6.03
N LYS A 2 25.73 9.98 5.26
CA LYS A 2 24.40 9.47 4.83
C LYS A 2 23.47 9.01 5.98
N LYS A 3 23.98 8.25 6.96
CA LYS A 3 23.18 7.76 8.12
C LYS A 3 22.56 8.89 8.95
N LYS A 4 23.37 9.89 9.34
CA LYS A 4 22.91 11.10 10.05
C LYS A 4 21.80 11.88 9.31
N ASN A 5 21.81 11.89 7.98
CA ASN A 5 20.80 12.56 7.18
C ASN A 5 19.48 11.77 7.12
N LYS A 6 19.56 10.43 7.07
CA LYS A 6 18.41 9.51 7.11
C LYS A 6 17.65 9.63 8.45
N ASP A 7 18.38 9.68 9.56
CA ASP A 7 17.79 9.80 10.90
C ASP A 7 17.09 11.17 11.10
N THR A 8 17.66 12.22 10.52
CA THR A 8 17.07 13.58 10.58
C THR A 8 15.78 13.65 9.76
N TRP A 9 15.78 13.06 8.56
CA TRP A 9 14.58 13.00 7.72
C TRP A 9 13.45 12.22 8.38
N LEU A 10 13.76 11.05 8.94
CA LEU A 10 12.76 10.20 9.61
C LEU A 10 12.07 10.93 10.76
N LYS A 11 12.86 11.63 11.59
CA LYS A 11 12.35 12.47 12.67
C LYS A 11 11.45 13.59 12.15
N ASN A 12 11.85 14.27 11.08
CA ASN A 12 11.04 15.36 10.52
C ASN A 12 9.70 14.85 9.97
N VAL A 13 9.69 13.71 9.28
CA VAL A 13 8.45 13.09 8.78
C VAL A 13 7.56 12.69 9.96
N GLN A 14 8.14 12.07 10.98
CA GLN A 14 7.40 11.67 12.17
C GLN A 14 6.80 12.90 12.89
N CYS A 15 7.60 13.91 13.23
CA CYS A 15 7.11 15.12 13.88
C CYS A 15 6.05 15.86 13.07
N ALA A 16 6.25 16.03 11.76
CA ALA A 16 5.26 16.68 10.90
C ALA A 16 3.94 15.92 10.89
N THR A 17 4.02 14.59 10.93
CA THR A 17 2.83 13.77 10.85
C THR A 17 2.11 13.63 12.20
N ASP A 18 2.86 13.53 13.30
CA ASP A 18 2.33 13.58 14.66
C ASP A 18 1.58 14.91 14.89
N LEU A 19 2.15 16.02 14.40
CA LEU A 19 1.47 17.32 14.41
C LEU A 19 0.17 17.30 13.58
N ILE A 20 0.19 16.73 12.36
CA ILE A 20 -1.04 16.60 11.55
C ILE A 20 -2.08 15.76 12.28
N LEU A 21 -1.67 14.67 12.93
CA LEU A 21 -2.56 13.79 13.68
C LEU A 21 -3.17 14.51 14.89
N GLU A 22 -2.36 15.23 15.66
CA GLU A 22 -2.79 16.07 16.77
C GLU A 22 -3.79 17.13 16.30
N LEU A 23 -3.44 17.91 15.27
CA LEU A 23 -4.32 18.91 14.68
C LEU A 23 -5.63 18.31 14.15
N THR A 24 -5.58 17.12 13.55
CA THR A 24 -6.78 16.42 13.04
C THR A 24 -7.70 15.96 14.18
N ASN A 25 -7.13 15.63 15.34
CA ASN A 25 -7.87 15.21 16.53
C ASN A 25 -8.51 16.42 17.27
N HIS A 26 -7.90 17.60 17.20
CA HIS A 26 -8.43 18.83 17.80
C HIS A 26 -9.49 19.51 16.92
N LYS A 27 -10.72 19.02 17.04
CA LYS A 27 -11.86 19.33 16.18
C LYS A 27 -12.17 20.82 15.97
N GLU A 28 -11.90 21.65 16.96
CA GLU A 28 -12.31 23.06 17.01
C GLU A 28 -11.25 24.01 16.44
N MET A 29 -10.01 23.54 16.32
CA MET A 29 -8.88 24.40 15.97
C MET A 29 -8.48 24.32 14.49
N PHE A 30 -8.89 23.26 13.79
CA PHE A 30 -8.33 22.94 12.49
C PHE A 30 -9.40 22.52 11.48
N SER A 31 -9.46 23.24 10.37
CA SER A 31 -10.25 22.87 9.20
C SER A 31 -9.31 22.67 8.01
N MET A 32 -9.48 21.56 7.30
CA MET A 32 -8.76 21.29 6.06
C MET A 32 -9.72 21.46 4.88
N ARG A 33 -9.29 22.20 3.87
CA ARG A 33 -9.98 22.23 2.58
C ARG A 33 -9.58 21.01 1.76
N GLU A 34 -10.34 20.75 0.70
CA GLU A 34 -10.10 19.65 -0.24
C GLU A 34 -8.67 19.68 -0.81
N ARG A 35 -8.17 20.87 -1.13
CA ARG A 35 -6.78 21.07 -1.58
C ARG A 35 -5.77 20.64 -0.52
N ASP A 36 -6.01 20.95 0.75
CA ASP A 36 -5.09 20.63 1.83
C ASP A 36 -5.04 19.10 2.06
N LEU A 37 -6.20 18.43 2.00
CA LEU A 37 -6.31 16.98 2.05
C LEU A 37 -5.61 16.29 0.86
N ALA A 38 -5.81 16.82 -0.35
CA ALA A 38 -5.14 16.33 -1.54
C ALA A 38 -3.62 16.46 -1.44
N LEU A 39 -3.12 17.57 -0.88
CA LEU A 39 -1.69 17.77 -0.66
C LEU A 39 -1.12 16.81 0.38
N VAL A 40 -1.80 16.61 1.50
CA VAL A 40 -1.36 15.65 2.54
C VAL A 40 -1.34 14.22 2.01
N THR A 41 -2.42 13.78 1.35
CA THR A 41 -2.49 12.43 0.76
C THR A 41 -1.46 12.24 -0.35
N ALA A 42 -1.27 13.22 -1.23
CA ALA A 42 -0.22 13.18 -2.24
C ALA A 42 1.18 13.15 -1.63
N HIS A 43 1.42 13.87 -0.53
CA HIS A 43 2.69 13.85 0.18
C HIS A 43 2.98 12.47 0.80
N ILE A 44 1.97 11.83 1.39
CA ILE A 44 2.07 10.44 1.88
C ILE A 44 2.43 9.51 0.72
N GLY A 45 1.68 9.57 -0.38
CA GLY A 45 1.94 8.74 -1.56
C GLY A 45 3.36 8.93 -2.11
N LYS A 46 3.82 10.18 -2.26
CA LYS A 46 5.17 10.51 -2.72
C LYS A 46 6.25 10.03 -1.75
N THR A 47 6.02 10.18 -0.44
CA THR A 47 6.93 9.71 0.60
C THR A 47 7.12 8.20 0.53
N MET A 48 6.01 7.45 0.42
CA MET A 48 6.04 6.00 0.25
C MET A 48 6.74 5.59 -1.05
N GLN A 49 6.47 6.29 -2.15
CA GLN A 49 7.07 6.01 -3.47
C GLN A 49 8.58 6.24 -3.48
N GLN A 50 9.04 7.36 -2.92
CA GLN A 50 10.47 7.70 -2.86
C GLN A 50 11.25 6.67 -2.04
N GLN A 51 10.67 6.17 -0.94
CA GLN A 51 11.29 5.12 -0.15
C GLN A 51 11.40 3.80 -0.92
N GLN A 52 10.37 3.42 -1.68
CA GLN A 52 10.43 2.22 -2.53
C GLN A 52 11.51 2.31 -3.62
N GLN A 53 11.72 3.48 -4.23
CA GLN A 53 12.73 3.68 -5.26
C GLN A 53 14.17 3.71 -4.72
N GLN A 54 14.37 4.25 -3.52
CA GLN A 54 15.69 4.25 -2.88
C GLN A 54 16.16 2.83 -2.54
N SER A 55 15.24 1.95 -2.15
CA SER A 55 15.53 0.54 -1.89
C SER A 55 16.05 -0.22 -3.11
N SER A 56 15.64 0.15 -4.32
CA SER A 56 16.03 -0.55 -5.56
C SER A 56 17.44 -0.20 -6.05
N SER A 57 18.04 0.88 -5.54
CA SER A 57 19.31 1.44 -6.06
C SER A 57 20.53 1.18 -5.17
N SER A 58 20.35 0.51 -4.02
CA SER A 58 21.41 0.26 -3.03
C SER A 58 22.02 -1.16 -3.08
N SER A 59 21.64 -2.02 -4.01
CA SER A 59 22.07 -3.44 -4.10
C SER A 59 23.46 -3.66 -4.72
N SER A 60 24.41 -2.75 -4.50
CA SER A 60 25.78 -2.89 -5.01
C SER A 60 26.85 -2.30 -4.07
N SER A 61 26.99 -2.83 -2.84
CA SER A 61 28.31 -2.96 -2.17
C SER A 61 28.25 -3.51 -0.73
N SER A 62 29.10 -4.52 -0.51
CA SER A 62 29.83 -4.92 0.71
C SER A 62 29.10 -5.49 1.94
N SER A 63 29.60 -6.67 2.33
CA SER A 63 29.36 -7.47 3.51
C SER A 63 30.04 -6.91 4.78
N SER A 64 29.26 -6.66 5.82
CA SER A 64 29.73 -6.57 7.21
C SER A 64 28.58 -6.83 8.18
N SER A 65 28.83 -7.63 9.21
CA SER A 65 27.87 -8.23 10.15
C SER A 65 26.99 -7.24 10.93
N PRO A 66 25.69 -7.52 11.16
CA PRO A 66 24.84 -6.68 12.00
C PRO A 66 24.54 -7.30 13.37
N SER A 67 24.68 -6.49 14.41
CA SER A 67 24.13 -6.70 15.76
C SER A 67 23.20 -5.54 16.08
N SER A 68 22.04 -5.84 16.68
CA SER A 68 20.89 -4.97 17.00
C SER A 68 19.89 -4.74 15.85
N LEU A 69 18.62 -4.58 16.23
CA LEU A 69 17.35 -4.53 15.49
C LEU A 69 17.23 -3.50 14.35
N ASP A 70 18.35 -3.12 13.73
CA ASP A 70 18.40 -2.12 12.67
C ASP A 70 18.23 -2.76 11.29
N THR A 71 17.02 -2.56 10.75
CA THR A 71 16.75 -2.24 9.34
C THR A 71 17.31 -3.23 8.31
N GLU A 72 16.49 -4.20 7.90
CA GLU A 72 16.71 -4.88 6.63
C GLU A 72 16.67 -3.84 5.49
N ASP A 73 17.80 -3.68 4.81
CA ASP A 73 18.02 -2.72 3.72
C ASP A 73 17.06 -3.02 2.57
N GLY A 74 16.00 -2.22 2.47
CA GLY A 74 15.05 -2.28 1.36
C GLY A 74 13.60 -2.05 1.74
N CYS A 75 13.26 -2.12 3.03
CA CYS A 75 11.89 -1.92 3.51
C CYS A 75 11.65 -0.46 3.96
N ILE A 76 10.41 0.02 3.82
CA ILE A 76 10.02 1.32 4.38
C ILE A 76 10.10 1.17 5.91
N PRO A 77 10.71 2.13 6.64
CA PRO A 77 10.76 2.04 8.09
C PRO A 77 9.35 1.94 8.67
N TYR A 78 9.14 0.96 9.55
CA TYR A 78 7.84 0.69 10.17
C TYR A 78 7.15 1.98 10.67
N GLN A 79 7.93 2.85 11.32
CA GLN A 79 7.42 4.10 11.86
C GLN A 79 6.77 4.99 10.81
N VAL A 80 7.36 5.10 9.61
CA VAL A 80 6.79 5.92 8.53
C VAL A 80 5.49 5.29 8.03
N TYR A 81 5.48 3.97 7.83
CA TYR A 81 4.29 3.24 7.40
C TYR A 81 3.13 3.40 8.40
N HIS A 82 3.43 3.18 9.68
CA HIS A 82 2.47 3.29 10.78
C HIS A 82 1.83 4.68 10.79
N VAL A 83 2.67 5.71 10.80
CA VAL A 83 2.27 7.11 10.89
C VAL A 83 1.47 7.55 9.65
N CYS A 84 1.88 7.15 8.45
CA CYS A 84 1.11 7.39 7.22
C CYS A 84 -0.28 6.73 7.28
N THR A 85 -0.37 5.51 7.81
CA THR A 85 -1.64 4.79 7.95
C THR A 85 -2.57 5.49 8.95
N GLU A 86 -2.05 5.93 10.10
CA GLU A 86 -2.84 6.65 11.11
C GLU A 86 -3.35 7.99 10.58
N VAL A 87 -2.57 8.72 9.78
CA VAL A 87 -3.08 9.93 9.11
C VAL A 87 -4.23 9.60 8.19
N LEU A 88 -4.08 8.60 7.30
CA LEU A 88 -5.15 8.26 6.38
C LEU A 88 -6.43 7.85 7.12
N ILE A 89 -6.30 7.12 8.23
CA ILE A 89 -7.40 6.79 9.15
C ILE A 89 -8.03 8.07 9.74
N ALA A 90 -7.22 8.98 10.27
CA ALA A 90 -7.70 10.22 10.86
C ALA A 90 -8.40 11.10 9.81
N LEU A 91 -7.85 11.23 8.61
CA LEU A 91 -8.43 12.02 7.52
C LEU A 91 -9.78 11.47 7.06
N ILE A 92 -9.90 10.15 6.85
CA ILE A 92 -11.18 9.55 6.42
C ILE A 92 -12.26 9.65 7.51
N GLN A 93 -11.88 9.51 8.79
CA GLN A 93 -12.81 9.65 9.90
C GLN A 93 -13.24 11.11 10.13
N ARG A 94 -12.31 12.07 9.95
CA ARG A 94 -12.54 13.47 10.29
C ARG A 94 -13.15 14.28 9.15
N PHE A 95 -12.71 14.04 7.92
CA PHE A 95 -13.08 14.83 6.75
C PHE A 95 -13.68 13.96 5.62
N PRO A 96 -14.64 13.06 5.90
CA PRO A 96 -15.11 12.09 4.92
C PRO A 96 -15.71 12.76 3.67
N LYS A 97 -16.47 13.84 3.85
CA LYS A 97 -17.12 14.55 2.74
C LYS A 97 -16.09 15.19 1.81
N GLN A 98 -15.11 15.90 2.37
CA GLN A 98 -14.06 16.56 1.61
C GLN A 98 -13.12 15.53 0.95
N LEU A 99 -12.84 14.43 1.64
CA LEU A 99 -12.02 13.34 1.13
C LEU A 99 -12.69 12.64 -0.07
N CYS A 100 -14.02 12.55 -0.07
CA CYS A 100 -14.80 12.07 -1.22
C CYS A 100 -14.69 12.97 -2.45
N THR A 101 -14.26 14.24 -2.33
CA THR A 101 -13.96 15.11 -3.49
C THR A 101 -12.57 14.83 -4.07
N CYS A 102 -11.62 14.37 -3.25
CA CYS A 102 -10.24 14.08 -3.66
C CYS A 102 -9.88 12.58 -3.59
N VAL A 103 -10.85 11.70 -3.91
CA VAL A 103 -10.68 10.23 -3.87
C VAL A 103 -9.44 9.72 -4.60
N PRO A 104 -9.07 10.23 -5.81
CA PRO A 104 -7.89 9.73 -6.52
C PRO A 104 -6.59 9.91 -5.72
N CYS A 105 -6.42 11.02 -5.01
CA CYS A 105 -5.24 11.29 -4.19
C CYS A 105 -5.20 10.37 -2.97
N PHE A 106 -6.35 10.20 -2.31
CA PHE A 106 -6.48 9.29 -1.16
C PHE A 106 -6.19 7.85 -1.56
N ILE A 107 -6.84 7.33 -2.61
CA ILE A 107 -6.61 5.97 -3.08
C ILE A 107 -5.18 5.79 -3.58
N GLY A 108 -4.59 6.80 -4.21
CA GLY A 108 -3.16 6.76 -4.57
C GLY A 108 -2.27 6.48 -3.36
N ALA A 109 -2.51 7.16 -2.24
CA ALA A 109 -1.78 6.90 -1.00
C ALA A 109 -2.04 5.50 -0.43
N VAL A 110 -3.30 5.06 -0.39
CA VAL A 110 -3.69 3.70 0.03
C VAL A 110 -3.00 2.65 -0.83
N GLN A 111 -2.94 2.86 -2.14
CA GLN A 111 -2.31 1.94 -3.09
C GLN A 111 -0.80 1.84 -2.86
N MET A 112 -0.13 2.93 -2.50
CA MET A 112 1.30 2.88 -2.17
C MET A 112 1.58 2.05 -0.90
N LEU A 113 0.73 2.16 0.12
CA LEU A 113 0.80 1.33 1.32
C LEU A 113 0.51 -0.14 0.99
N TRP A 114 -0.47 -0.39 0.14
CA TRP A 114 -0.84 -1.73 -0.32
C TRP A 114 0.30 -2.42 -1.07
N LYS A 115 0.86 -1.74 -2.07
CA LYS A 115 2.03 -2.17 -2.84
C LYS A 115 3.21 -2.49 -1.94
N HIS A 116 3.44 -1.67 -0.93
CA HIS A 116 4.52 -1.90 0.00
C HIS A 116 4.42 -3.27 0.67
N ILE A 117 3.24 -3.62 1.22
CA ILE A 117 3.03 -4.92 1.88
C ILE A 117 3.19 -6.08 0.89
N LEU A 118 2.70 -5.92 -0.33
CA LEU A 118 2.82 -6.95 -1.36
C LEU A 118 4.26 -7.20 -1.80
N SER A 119 5.10 -6.16 -1.79
CA SER A 119 6.50 -6.20 -2.24
C SER A 119 7.52 -6.53 -1.14
N ILE A 120 7.09 -6.82 0.10
CA ILE A 120 8.01 -7.25 1.15
C ILE A 120 8.74 -8.52 0.67
N PRO A 121 10.06 -8.67 0.85
CA PRO A 121 10.77 -9.90 0.53
C PRO A 121 10.20 -11.13 1.28
N THR A 122 10.58 -12.33 0.87
CA THR A 122 10.11 -13.58 1.51
C THR A 122 10.41 -13.57 3.01
N PRO A 123 9.43 -13.93 3.86
CA PRO A 123 9.54 -13.73 5.29
C PRO A 123 10.55 -14.68 5.94
N SER A 124 11.64 -14.12 6.46
CA SER A 124 12.37 -14.61 7.65
C SER A 124 11.47 -14.52 8.91
N SER A 125 11.85 -15.16 10.02
CA SER A 125 11.05 -15.13 11.25
C SER A 125 10.76 -13.71 11.76
N SER A 126 11.74 -12.79 11.66
CA SER A 126 11.60 -11.38 12.04
C SER A 126 10.73 -10.56 11.08
N SER A 127 10.76 -10.87 9.78
CA SER A 127 9.94 -10.17 8.79
C SER A 127 8.49 -10.68 8.77
N LEU A 128 8.22 -11.86 9.32
CA LEU A 128 6.85 -12.34 9.53
C LEU A 128 6.09 -11.49 10.57
N GLU A 129 6.72 -11.18 11.70
CA GLU A 129 6.15 -10.28 12.72
C GLU A 129 5.89 -8.88 12.14
N SER A 130 6.86 -8.38 11.37
CA SER A 130 6.72 -7.10 10.66
C SER A 130 5.56 -7.12 9.67
N LEU A 131 5.39 -8.21 8.93
CA LEU A 131 4.31 -8.37 7.96
C LEU A 131 2.93 -8.37 8.62
N GLU A 132 2.76 -9.09 9.73
CA GLU A 132 1.50 -9.13 10.49
C GLU A 132 1.15 -7.75 11.07
N LEU A 133 2.14 -7.03 11.56
CA LEU A 133 1.95 -5.69 12.10
C LEU A 133 1.54 -4.68 11.01
N LEU A 134 2.19 -4.74 9.84
CA LEU A 134 1.86 -3.88 8.69
C LEU A 134 0.48 -4.23 8.12
N SER A 135 0.19 -5.52 7.92
CA SER A 135 -1.09 -5.97 7.37
C SER A 135 -2.25 -5.67 8.31
N GLY A 136 -2.06 -5.83 9.64
CA GLY A 136 -3.06 -5.47 10.63
C GLY A 136 -3.38 -3.97 10.65
N ARG A 137 -2.38 -3.10 10.47
CA ARG A 137 -2.59 -1.66 10.34
C ARG A 137 -3.34 -1.32 9.06
N PHE A 138 -2.99 -1.94 7.95
CA PHE A 138 -3.69 -1.73 6.69
C PHE A 138 -5.14 -2.23 6.76
N ALA A 139 -5.39 -3.38 7.40
CA ALA A 139 -6.74 -3.90 7.63
C ALA A 139 -7.61 -2.88 8.39
N ARG A 140 -7.07 -2.27 9.45
CA ARG A 140 -7.76 -1.19 10.17
C ARG A 140 -8.09 0.00 9.29
N LEU A 141 -7.21 0.39 8.37
CA LEU A 141 -7.49 1.45 7.40
C LEU A 141 -8.64 1.05 6.47
N THR A 142 -8.61 -0.17 5.92
CA THR A 142 -9.66 -0.65 5.01
C THR A 142 -11.02 -0.79 5.69
N GLU A 143 -11.06 -1.17 6.97
CA GLU A 143 -12.30 -1.16 7.77
C GLU A 143 -12.90 0.24 7.88
N ARG A 144 -12.07 1.28 8.04
CA ARG A 144 -12.54 2.68 8.06
C ARG A 144 -12.96 3.20 6.69
N MET A 145 -12.61 2.52 5.60
CA MET A 145 -13.09 2.85 4.26
C MET A 145 -14.50 2.31 3.98
N VAL A 146 -14.95 1.26 4.67
CA VAL A 146 -16.26 0.62 4.44
C VAL A 146 -17.44 1.60 4.49
N PRO A 147 -17.56 2.51 5.48
CA PRO A 147 -18.65 3.49 5.52
C PRO A 147 -18.70 4.46 4.33
N HIS A 148 -17.62 4.51 3.53
CA HIS A 148 -17.46 5.42 2.38
C HIS A 148 -17.51 4.66 1.04
N SER A 149 -18.07 3.45 1.04
CA SER A 149 -18.10 2.56 -0.11
C SER A 149 -18.67 3.20 -1.38
N ALA A 150 -19.70 4.04 -1.26
CA ALA A 150 -20.33 4.72 -2.38
C ALA A 150 -19.34 5.54 -3.24
N SER A 151 -18.38 6.20 -2.60
CA SER A 151 -17.37 7.03 -3.27
C SER A 151 -16.10 6.25 -3.62
N LEU A 152 -15.76 5.21 -2.86
CA LEU A 152 -14.49 4.49 -3.00
C LEU A 152 -14.56 3.25 -3.91
N LYS A 153 -15.73 2.64 -4.07
CA LYS A 153 -15.91 1.33 -4.74
C LYS A 153 -15.24 1.21 -6.11
N LYS A 154 -15.33 2.24 -6.96
CA LYS A 154 -14.72 2.24 -8.31
C LYS A 154 -13.19 2.12 -8.27
N HIS A 155 -12.57 2.66 -7.22
CA HIS A 155 -11.13 2.70 -7.08
C HIS A 155 -10.59 1.49 -6.30
N VAL A 156 -11.39 0.93 -5.40
CA VAL A 156 -11.04 -0.27 -4.62
C VAL A 156 -10.89 -1.51 -5.51
N VAL A 157 -11.59 -1.59 -6.64
CA VAL A 157 -11.41 -2.66 -7.64
C VAL A 157 -9.93 -2.84 -8.02
N GLY A 158 -9.18 -1.74 -8.16
CA GLY A 158 -7.76 -1.80 -8.50
C GLY A 158 -6.90 -2.44 -7.41
N LEU A 159 -7.20 -2.19 -6.13
CA LEU A 159 -6.49 -2.79 -5.00
C LEU A 159 -6.73 -4.31 -4.92
N VAL A 160 -7.99 -4.73 -5.11
CA VAL A 160 -8.37 -6.14 -5.12
C VAL A 160 -7.77 -6.85 -6.33
N LEU A 161 -7.79 -6.23 -7.51
CA LEU A 161 -7.16 -6.80 -8.70
C LEU A 161 -5.65 -6.98 -8.51
N GLU A 162 -4.99 -6.00 -7.90
CA GLU A 162 -3.57 -6.06 -7.58
C GLU A 162 -3.24 -7.20 -6.60
N PHE A 163 -4.11 -7.47 -5.61
CA PHE A 163 -4.00 -8.66 -4.76
C PHE A 163 -4.08 -9.96 -5.57
N VAL A 164 -5.10 -10.08 -6.43
CA VAL A 164 -5.32 -11.30 -7.22
C VAL A 164 -4.16 -11.54 -8.18
N GLN A 165 -3.65 -10.50 -8.82
CA GLN A 165 -2.44 -10.59 -9.64
C GLN A 165 -1.23 -11.02 -8.82
N ALA A 166 -1.09 -10.54 -7.59
CA ALA A 166 -0.02 -10.96 -6.69
C ALA A 166 -0.15 -12.43 -6.27
N LEU A 167 -1.37 -12.98 -6.14
CA LEU A 167 -1.58 -14.42 -5.86
C LEU A 167 -1.03 -15.34 -6.97
N SER A 168 -0.97 -14.85 -8.20
CA SER A 168 -0.42 -15.60 -9.34
C SER A 168 1.11 -15.56 -9.41
N ARG A 169 1.76 -14.73 -8.59
CA ARG A 169 3.22 -14.60 -8.61
C ARG A 169 3.87 -15.68 -7.74
N PRO A 170 5.04 -16.22 -8.14
CA PRO A 170 5.72 -17.28 -7.38
C PRO A 170 6.27 -16.82 -6.02
N ASP A 171 6.39 -15.51 -5.78
CA ASP A 171 6.88 -14.91 -4.53
C ASP A 171 5.81 -14.73 -3.45
N MET A 172 4.53 -15.02 -3.75
CA MET A 172 3.43 -14.91 -2.80
C MET A 172 3.40 -16.09 -1.83
N VAL A 173 3.96 -15.89 -0.63
CA VAL A 173 4.00 -16.91 0.43
C VAL A 173 2.63 -17.05 1.14
N PRO A 174 2.20 -18.27 1.54
CA PRO A 174 0.93 -18.48 2.23
C PRO A 174 0.70 -17.62 3.48
N SER A 175 1.76 -17.34 4.25
CA SER A 175 1.69 -16.47 5.43
C SER A 175 1.29 -15.04 5.06
N ARG A 176 1.80 -14.50 3.94
CA ARG A 176 1.42 -13.16 3.45
C ARG A 176 -0.03 -13.12 3.01
N LYS A 177 -0.48 -14.13 2.26
CA LYS A 177 -1.89 -14.27 1.90
C LYS A 177 -2.79 -14.26 3.14
N ARG A 178 -2.44 -15.05 4.16
CA ARG A 178 -3.20 -15.12 5.42
C ARG A 178 -3.22 -13.77 6.13
N ALA A 179 -2.06 -13.13 6.28
CA ALA A 179 -1.92 -11.83 6.96
C ALA A 179 -2.72 -10.70 6.28
N LEU A 180 -2.84 -10.75 4.94
CA LEU A 180 -3.57 -9.77 4.14
C LEU A 180 -5.07 -10.05 4.02
N THR A 181 -5.52 -11.27 4.36
CA THR A 181 -6.92 -11.69 4.17
C THR A 181 -7.93 -10.75 4.85
N PRO A 182 -7.73 -10.30 6.11
CA PRO A 182 -8.66 -9.37 6.75
C PRO A 182 -8.86 -8.07 5.95
N ALA A 183 -7.77 -7.47 5.47
CA ALA A 183 -7.84 -6.27 4.66
C ALA A 183 -8.57 -6.51 3.33
N VAL A 184 -8.29 -7.64 2.67
CA VAL A 184 -8.95 -8.01 1.42
C VAL A 184 -10.45 -8.18 1.62
N TYR A 185 -10.90 -8.78 2.72
CA TYR A 185 -12.33 -8.89 3.03
C TYR A 185 -12.98 -7.52 3.23
N SER A 186 -12.36 -6.61 3.98
CA SER A 186 -12.87 -5.24 4.10
C SER A 186 -12.93 -4.50 2.75
N LEU A 187 -11.97 -4.75 1.86
CA LEU A 187 -12.01 -4.20 0.50
C LEU A 187 -13.14 -4.81 -0.34
N LEU A 188 -13.42 -6.10 -0.20
CA LEU A 188 -14.54 -6.76 -0.88
C LEU A 188 -15.89 -6.25 -0.38
N ASP A 189 -16.03 -5.95 0.92
CA ASP A 189 -17.24 -5.37 1.50
C ASP A 189 -17.57 -3.97 0.96
N ILE A 190 -16.57 -3.26 0.41
CA ILE A 190 -16.77 -1.96 -0.26
C ILE A 190 -17.36 -2.13 -1.67
N LEU A 191 -17.11 -3.25 -2.34
CA LEU A 191 -17.54 -3.46 -3.72
C LEU A 191 -19.05 -3.75 -3.78
N SER A 192 -19.74 -3.16 -4.76
CA SER A 192 -21.11 -3.56 -5.07
C SER A 192 -21.15 -4.67 -6.12
N SER A 193 -22.32 -5.23 -6.38
CA SER A 193 -22.50 -6.26 -7.41
C SER A 193 -22.03 -5.81 -8.80
N PHE A 194 -22.10 -4.52 -9.11
CA PHE A 194 -21.57 -3.97 -10.36
C PHE A 194 -20.04 -4.06 -10.42
N GLU A 195 -19.35 -3.56 -9.39
CA GLU A 195 -17.89 -3.61 -9.34
C GLU A 195 -17.35 -5.05 -9.27
N PHE A 196 -18.09 -5.98 -8.66
CA PHE A 196 -17.77 -7.41 -8.71
C PHE A 196 -17.80 -7.96 -10.15
N LYS A 197 -18.82 -7.59 -10.94
CA LYS A 197 -18.88 -7.96 -12.37
C LYS A 197 -17.72 -7.36 -13.16
N THR A 198 -17.37 -6.10 -12.88
CA THR A 198 -16.20 -5.45 -13.49
C THR A 198 -14.91 -6.20 -13.13
N LEU A 199 -14.70 -6.51 -11.85
CA LEU A 199 -13.55 -7.28 -11.38
C LEU A 199 -13.47 -8.64 -12.09
N HIS A 200 -14.58 -9.37 -12.16
CA HIS A 200 -14.64 -10.67 -12.85
C HIS A 200 -14.28 -10.56 -14.34
N SER A 201 -14.80 -9.53 -15.03
CA SER A 201 -14.45 -9.26 -16.44
C SER A 201 -12.96 -9.00 -16.63
N LEU A 202 -12.35 -8.17 -15.77
CA LEU A 202 -10.92 -7.86 -15.81
C LEU A 202 -10.07 -9.11 -15.56
N LEU A 203 -10.49 -9.98 -14.65
CA LEU A 203 -9.82 -11.25 -14.39
C LEU A 203 -9.86 -12.18 -15.61
N LEU A 204 -11.02 -12.32 -16.25
CA LEU A 204 -11.14 -13.11 -17.49
C LEU A 204 -10.25 -12.59 -18.61
N GLN A 205 -10.22 -11.26 -18.83
CA GLN A 205 -9.35 -10.64 -19.83
C GLN A 205 -7.86 -10.88 -19.56
N SER A 206 -7.43 -10.79 -18.29
CA SER A 206 -6.05 -11.09 -17.93
C SER A 206 -5.66 -12.55 -18.19
N SER A 207 -6.61 -13.48 -18.06
CA SER A 207 -6.39 -14.91 -18.30
C SER A 207 -6.36 -15.30 -19.79
N SER A 208 -7.07 -14.56 -20.66
CA SER A 208 -7.05 -14.80 -22.11
C SER A 208 -5.78 -14.26 -22.76
N SER A 209 -5.25 -13.12 -22.29
CA SER A 209 -3.98 -12.56 -22.78
C SER A 209 -2.81 -13.54 -22.58
N LEU A 210 -2.76 -14.25 -21.45
CA LEU A 210 -1.76 -15.27 -21.15
C LEU A 210 -1.82 -16.50 -22.08
N LYS A 211 -2.97 -16.79 -22.69
CA LYS A 211 -3.13 -17.93 -23.62
C LYS A 211 -2.71 -17.60 -25.04
N SER A 212 -2.81 -16.34 -25.47
CA SER A 212 -2.40 -15.91 -26.81
C SER A 212 -0.87 -15.89 -26.98
N ASP A 213 -0.12 -15.56 -25.92
CA ASP A 213 1.36 -15.52 -25.99
C ASP A 213 1.98 -16.92 -26.06
N ASN A 214 1.32 -17.93 -25.50
CA ASN A 214 1.84 -19.31 -25.48
C ASN A 214 1.60 -20.08 -26.79
N ASN A 215 0.72 -19.58 -27.67
CA ASN A 215 0.40 -20.25 -28.94
C ASN A 215 1.30 -19.82 -30.10
N ASN A 216 2.07 -18.73 -29.95
CA ASN A 216 3.02 -18.27 -30.97
C ASN A 216 4.39 -18.94 -30.87
N ASN A 217 4.78 -19.50 -29.72
CA ASN A 217 6.07 -20.19 -29.56
C ASN A 217 6.06 -21.67 -30.02
N ASN A 218 4.89 -22.29 -30.18
CA ASN A 218 4.80 -23.70 -30.59
C ASN A 218 4.77 -23.90 -32.12
N ASN A 219 4.74 -22.81 -32.92
CA ASN A 219 4.71 -22.89 -34.39
C ASN A 219 6.08 -22.71 -35.07
N THR A 220 7.18 -22.52 -34.32
CA THR A 220 8.53 -22.33 -34.91
C THR A 220 9.44 -23.56 -34.82
N THR A 221 9.06 -24.62 -34.10
CA THR A 221 9.94 -25.79 -33.89
C THR A 221 9.65 -26.99 -34.82
N ASN A 222 8.69 -26.89 -35.74
CA ASN A 222 8.27 -28.01 -36.61
C ASN A 222 8.63 -27.85 -38.10
N ASN A 223 9.70 -27.12 -38.42
CA ASN A 223 10.29 -27.13 -39.75
C ASN A 223 11.81 -27.30 -39.64
N ASN A 224 12.27 -28.55 -39.54
CA ASN A 224 13.61 -28.99 -39.94
C ASN A 224 13.51 -30.41 -40.47
#